data_AF-M1ZVT9-F1
#
_entry.id   AF-M1ZVT9-F1
#
_cell.length_a   1.000
_cell.length_b   1.000
_cell.length_c   1.000
_cell.angle_alpha   90.00
_cell.angle_beta   90.00
_cell.angle_gamma   90.00
#
_symmetry.space_group_name_H-M   'P 1'
#
loop_
_entity.id
_entity.type
_entity.pdbx_description
1 polymer ?
#
loop_
_entity_poly.entity_id
_entity_poly.type
_entity_poly.pdbx_seq_one_letter_code
_entity_poly.pdbx_strand_id
1 'polypeptide(L)'
;MGKPIVAIVGRPNVGKSTLFNKLAGKRIAIVQDTPGVTRDRIYAEAEWLNYKFTMIDTGGIEPKSEDIIVSQMRRQAQIAIEMANVIIFLVDGKEGLAPADEEVAQMLRKSKKPVVLVVNKIDKLKDENNAYEFYNLGIGDPVTISSSQALGLGDMLDRVVEYFKDDESDGEDDERINIAFIGKPNVGKSSLINKLLGEERLIV
;
A
#
# COMPACT_ATOMS: atom_id res chain seq x y z
N MET A 1 -18.32 -4.32 -5.34
CA MET A 1 -17.42 -3.20 -4.94
C MET A 1 -15.98 -3.64 -5.26
N GLY A 2 -15.06 -2.72 -5.59
CA GLY A 2 -13.68 -3.12 -5.94
C GLY A 2 -12.94 -3.73 -4.75
N LYS A 3 -11.97 -4.64 -4.99
CA LYS A 3 -11.14 -5.22 -3.93
C LYS A 3 -10.46 -4.11 -3.11
N PRO A 4 -10.38 -4.23 -1.77
CA PRO A 4 -9.65 -3.27 -0.95
C PRO A 4 -8.22 -3.06 -1.43
N ILE A 5 -7.74 -1.82 -1.35
CA ILE A 5 -6.37 -1.45 -1.70
C ILE A 5 -5.57 -1.19 -0.41
N VAL A 6 -4.40 -1.83 -0.31
CA VAL A 6 -3.45 -1.64 0.78
C VAL A 6 -2.17 -1.02 0.23
N ALA A 7 -1.82 0.19 0.66
CA ALA A 7 -0.61 0.87 0.20
C ALA A 7 0.50 0.83 1.26
N ILE A 8 1.72 0.54 0.84
CA ILE A 8 2.91 0.54 1.71
C ILE A 8 3.67 1.85 1.50
N VAL A 9 3.79 2.64 2.56
CA VAL A 9 4.50 3.93 2.60
C VAL A 9 5.62 3.87 3.63
N GLY A 10 6.69 4.63 3.41
CA GLY A 10 7.81 4.74 4.34
C GLY A 10 9.04 5.34 3.67
N ARG A 11 10.06 5.70 4.45
CA ARG A 11 11.32 6.24 3.92
C ARG A 11 12.04 5.25 2.98
N PRO A 12 12.95 5.68 2.09
CA PRO A 12 13.80 4.74 1.37
C PRO A 12 14.51 3.76 2.32
N ASN A 13 14.70 2.53 1.86
CA ASN A 13 15.45 1.47 2.56
C ASN A 13 14.86 0.92 3.88
N VAL A 14 13.68 1.36 4.32
CA VAL A 14 12.96 0.76 5.48
C VAL A 14 12.45 -0.67 5.21
N GLY A 15 12.51 -1.13 3.96
CA GLY A 15 12.19 -2.51 3.56
C GLY A 15 10.84 -2.68 2.85
N LYS A 16 10.25 -1.61 2.30
CA LYS A 16 8.97 -1.65 1.56
C LYS A 16 8.94 -2.75 0.48
N SER A 17 9.90 -2.72 -0.44
CA SER A 17 9.94 -3.70 -1.53
C SER A 17 10.28 -5.11 -1.04
N THR A 18 10.99 -5.26 0.09
CA THR A 18 11.21 -6.58 0.72
C THR A 18 9.90 -7.13 1.27
N LEU A 19 9.12 -6.32 1.99
CA LEU A 19 7.79 -6.69 2.48
C LEU A 19 6.87 -7.03 1.31
N PHE A 20 6.77 -6.14 0.33
CA PHE A 20 5.96 -6.32 -0.87
C PHE A 20 6.27 -7.65 -1.58
N ASN A 21 7.55 -7.91 -1.88
CA ASN A 21 7.95 -9.15 -2.56
C ASN A 21 7.71 -10.39 -1.69
N LYS A 22 7.86 -10.29 -0.37
CA LYS A 22 7.64 -11.43 0.54
C LYS A 22 6.16 -11.81 0.59
N LEU A 23 5.29 -10.81 0.67
CA LEU A 23 3.85 -11.01 0.59
C LEU A 23 3.45 -11.46 -0.81
N ALA A 24 4.13 -10.98 -1.84
CA ALA A 24 3.87 -11.37 -3.21
C ALA A 24 4.24 -12.82 -3.55
N GLY A 25 5.31 -13.35 -2.97
CA GLY A 25 5.86 -14.66 -3.32
C GLY A 25 5.24 -15.86 -2.59
N LYS A 26 4.38 -15.68 -1.57
CA LYS A 26 3.96 -16.78 -0.68
C LYS A 26 2.58 -17.38 -0.95
N ARG A 27 1.69 -16.71 -1.72
CA ARG A 27 0.41 -17.25 -2.25
C ARG A 27 -0.27 -16.19 -3.13
N ILE A 28 0.26 -15.97 -4.33
CA ILE A 28 -0.40 -15.16 -5.36
C ILE A 28 -0.53 -16.02 -6.59
N ALA A 29 -1.77 -16.27 -7.02
CA ALA A 29 -2.04 -16.83 -8.33
C ALA A 29 -1.54 -15.85 -9.40
N ILE A 30 -0.37 -16.16 -9.96
CA ILE A 30 0.13 -15.77 -11.28
C ILE A 30 0.11 -14.26 -11.56
N VAL A 31 1.29 -13.65 -11.50
CA VAL A 31 1.69 -12.68 -12.53
C VAL A 31 2.90 -13.27 -13.22
N GLN A 32 2.74 -13.61 -14.51
CA GLN A 32 3.75 -14.24 -15.36
C GLN A 32 5.07 -13.47 -15.33
N ASP A 33 6.15 -14.18 -14.99
CA ASP A 33 7.52 -13.79 -15.32
C ASP A 33 7.67 -13.81 -16.85
N THR A 34 7.60 -12.64 -17.48
CA THR A 34 8.10 -12.45 -18.85
C THR A 34 9.46 -11.77 -18.77
N PRO A 35 10.56 -12.39 -19.24
CA PRO A 35 11.87 -11.73 -19.30
C PRO A 35 11.79 -10.53 -20.26
N GLY A 36 11.87 -9.31 -19.72
CA GLY A 36 11.79 -8.06 -20.50
C GLY A 36 10.89 -6.96 -19.93
N VAL A 37 10.08 -7.24 -18.90
CA VAL A 37 9.24 -6.22 -18.24
C VAL A 37 9.86 -5.69 -16.95
N THR A 38 10.92 -4.90 -17.07
CA THR A 38 11.43 -4.11 -15.94
C THR A 38 10.71 -2.76 -15.89
N ARG A 39 9.53 -2.69 -15.25
CA ARG A 39 9.01 -1.44 -14.63
C ARG A 39 7.69 -1.56 -13.83
N ASP A 40 6.87 -2.59 -14.01
CA ASP A 40 5.50 -2.61 -13.45
C ASP A 40 5.32 -3.43 -12.15
N ARG A 41 6.32 -3.46 -11.26
CA ARG A 41 6.26 -4.17 -9.95
C ARG A 41 5.57 -3.36 -8.85
N ILE A 42 4.47 -2.70 -9.18
CA ILE A 42 3.81 -1.74 -8.29
C ILE A 42 2.63 -2.38 -7.55
N TYR A 43 1.96 -3.33 -8.20
CA TYR A 43 0.72 -3.95 -7.70
C TYR A 43 0.89 -5.45 -7.49
N ALA A 44 0.28 -5.98 -6.45
CA ALA A 44 0.23 -7.42 -6.19
C ALA A 44 -1.10 -7.81 -5.53
N GLU A 45 -1.72 -8.90 -5.99
CA GLU A 45 -2.96 -9.44 -5.43
C GLU A 45 -2.65 -10.31 -4.20
N ALA A 46 -3.03 -9.91 -3.00
CA ALA A 46 -2.79 -10.67 -1.78
C ALA A 46 -4.09 -11.26 -1.21
N GLU A 47 -3.94 -12.34 -0.45
CA GLU A 47 -5.02 -12.99 0.30
C GLU A 47 -4.56 -13.30 1.72
N TRP A 48 -5.38 -12.94 2.71
CA TRP A 48 -5.15 -13.25 4.12
C TRP A 48 -6.48 -13.52 4.82
N LEU A 49 -6.60 -14.67 5.50
CA LEU A 49 -7.84 -15.10 6.18
C LEU A 49 -9.10 -14.95 5.30
N ASN A 50 -9.00 -15.36 4.04
CA ASN A 50 -10.03 -15.22 2.97
C ASN A 50 -10.30 -13.80 2.47
N TYR A 51 -9.74 -12.76 3.09
CA TYR A 51 -9.82 -11.41 2.55
C TYR A 51 -8.85 -11.25 1.37
N LYS A 52 -9.38 -10.90 0.20
CA LYS A 52 -8.59 -10.61 -1.01
C LYS A 52 -8.44 -9.12 -1.19
N PHE A 53 -7.22 -8.65 -1.42
CA PHE A 53 -6.91 -7.23 -1.55
C PHE A 53 -5.75 -6.99 -2.50
N THR A 54 -5.67 -5.77 -3.06
CA THR A 54 -4.55 -5.36 -3.92
C THR A 54 -3.55 -4.57 -3.09
N MET A 55 -2.30 -5.00 -3.06
CA MET A 55 -1.20 -4.26 -2.44
C MET A 55 -0.50 -3.34 -3.43
N ILE A 56 -0.03 -2.20 -2.94
CA ILE A 56 0.71 -1.19 -3.72
C ILE A 56 2.03 -0.81 -3.01
N ASP A 57 3.16 -0.88 -3.72
CA ASP A 57 4.43 -0.24 -3.27
C ASP A 57 4.52 1.18 -3.82
N THR A 58 4.26 2.19 -2.97
CA THR A 58 4.29 3.59 -3.41
C THR A 58 5.70 4.06 -3.80
N GLY A 59 6.75 3.40 -3.30
CA GLY A 59 8.12 3.67 -3.70
C GLY A 59 8.42 3.23 -5.13
N GLY A 60 7.64 2.28 -5.67
CA GLY A 60 7.75 1.81 -7.05
C GLY A 60 7.00 2.68 -8.07
N ILE A 61 6.02 3.48 -7.63
CA ILE A 61 5.19 4.34 -8.49
C ILE A 61 5.97 5.56 -8.98
N GLU A 62 6.89 6.05 -8.16
CA GLU A 62 7.55 7.31 -8.43
C GLU A 62 8.70 7.14 -9.44
N PRO A 63 8.79 7.98 -10.50
CA PRO A 63 9.97 8.04 -11.34
C PRO A 63 11.18 8.38 -10.46
N LYS A 64 12.33 7.71 -10.67
CA LYS A 64 13.58 8.07 -10.00
C LYS A 64 13.87 9.55 -10.26
N SER A 65 13.69 10.40 -9.26
CA SER A 65 14.00 11.83 -9.29
C SER A 65 15.16 12.14 -8.36
N GLU A 66 15.83 13.26 -8.60
CA GLU A 66 16.86 13.82 -7.71
C GLU A 66 16.25 14.60 -6.53
N ASP A 67 14.93 14.49 -6.33
CA ASP A 67 14.24 15.23 -5.28
C ASP A 67 14.73 14.82 -3.89
N ILE A 68 14.61 15.77 -2.96
CA ILE A 68 14.93 15.55 -1.54
C ILE A 68 14.06 14.42 -1.00
N ILE A 69 14.65 13.51 -0.22
CA ILE A 69 13.96 12.32 0.36
C ILE A 69 12.60 12.69 0.98
N VAL A 70 12.54 13.84 1.65
CA VAL A 70 11.32 14.35 2.30
C VAL A 70 10.20 14.62 1.30
N SER A 71 10.47 15.28 0.17
CA SER A 71 9.42 15.59 -0.82
C SER A 71 8.91 14.31 -1.51
N GLN A 72 9.80 13.36 -1.78
CA GLN A 72 9.43 12.03 -2.28
C GLN A 72 8.51 11.31 -1.29
N MET A 73 8.87 11.29 -0.01
CA MET A 73 8.06 10.67 1.04
C MET A 73 6.67 11.30 1.17
N ARG A 74 6.57 12.64 1.15
CA ARG A 74 5.29 13.34 1.18
C ARG A 74 4.40 12.96 0.00
N ARG A 75 4.97 12.87 -1.20
CA ARG A 75 4.23 12.46 -2.40
C ARG A 75 3.76 11.02 -2.33
N GLN A 76 4.61 10.10 -1.88
CA GLN A 76 4.24 8.70 -1.66
C GLN A 76 3.11 8.56 -0.65
N ALA A 77 3.15 9.32 0.45
CA ALA A 77 2.07 9.39 1.42
C ALA A 77 0.78 9.92 0.79
N GLN A 78 0.85 10.97 -0.03
CA GLN A 78 -0.31 11.52 -0.73
C GLN A 78 -0.96 10.49 -1.67
N ILE A 79 -0.17 9.77 -2.46
CA ILE A 79 -0.66 8.70 -3.34
C ILE A 79 -1.36 7.61 -2.53
N ALA A 80 -0.78 7.18 -1.40
CA ALA A 80 -1.41 6.19 -0.53
C ALA A 80 -2.73 6.70 0.08
N ILE A 81 -2.77 7.97 0.53
CA ILE A 81 -3.97 8.59 1.08
C ILE A 81 -5.11 8.61 0.04
N GLU A 82 -4.79 8.90 -1.22
CA GLU A 82 -5.78 8.96 -2.29
C GLU A 82 -6.28 7.57 -2.69
N MET A 83 -5.38 6.60 -2.84
CA MET A 83 -5.69 5.31 -3.46
C MET A 83 -6.10 4.22 -2.46
N ALA A 84 -5.58 4.23 -1.24
CA ALA A 84 -5.68 3.09 -0.34
C ALA A 84 -6.95 3.12 0.53
N ASN A 85 -7.46 1.93 0.83
CA ASN A 85 -8.41 1.71 1.92
C ASN A 85 -7.68 1.61 3.25
N VAL A 86 -6.50 0.98 3.27
CA VAL A 86 -5.64 0.83 4.45
C VAL A 86 -4.19 1.16 4.07
N ILE A 87 -3.49 1.89 4.94
CA ILE A 87 -2.09 2.27 4.70
C ILE A 87 -1.20 1.52 5.69
N ILE A 88 -0.21 0.79 5.18
CA ILE A 88 0.90 0.29 5.99
C ILE A 88 1.96 1.37 6.02
N PHE A 89 2.19 1.96 7.19
CA PHE A 89 3.29 2.90 7.38
C PHE A 89 4.50 2.17 7.97
N LEU A 90 5.48 1.90 7.10
CA LEU A 90 6.66 1.09 7.41
C LEU A 90 7.83 1.97 7.83
N VAL A 91 8.35 1.70 9.02
CA VAL A 91 9.53 2.38 9.61
C VAL A 91 10.63 1.36 9.92
N ASP A 92 11.84 1.85 10.20
CA ASP A 92 13.02 1.00 10.43
C ASP A 92 13.39 0.94 11.91
N GLY A 93 13.14 -0.19 12.56
CA GLY A 93 13.46 -0.39 13.96
C GLY A 93 14.95 -0.48 14.28
N LYS A 94 15.85 -0.57 13.29
CA LYS A 94 17.30 -0.52 13.52
C LYS A 94 17.88 0.87 13.39
N GLU A 95 17.38 1.66 12.43
CA GLU A 95 17.81 3.05 12.25
C GLU A 95 17.10 4.00 13.23
N GLY A 96 15.91 3.63 13.69
CA GLY A 96 15.08 4.41 14.60
C GLY A 96 14.30 5.52 13.92
N LEU A 97 13.71 6.39 14.73
CA LEU A 97 12.80 7.44 14.25
C LEU A 97 13.55 8.56 13.52
N ALA A 98 13.16 8.85 12.27
CA ALA A 98 13.72 9.98 11.50
C ALA A 98 12.72 11.14 11.34
N PRO A 99 13.19 12.39 11.14
CA PRO A 99 12.30 13.55 10.94
C PRO A 99 11.31 13.39 9.77
N ALA A 100 11.72 12.70 8.71
CA ALA A 100 10.85 12.44 7.56
C ALA A 100 9.68 11.50 7.90
N ASP A 101 9.85 10.62 8.89
CA ASP A 101 8.78 9.74 9.37
C ASP A 101 7.73 10.54 10.14
N GLU A 102 8.14 11.54 10.94
CA GLU A 102 7.22 12.42 11.66
C GLU A 102 6.34 13.23 10.70
N GLU A 103 6.92 13.78 9.64
CA GLU A 103 6.17 14.55 8.64
C GLU A 103 5.14 13.69 7.92
N VAL A 104 5.53 12.49 7.47
CA VAL A 104 4.59 11.55 6.84
C VAL A 104 3.51 11.14 7.83
N ALA A 105 3.86 10.86 9.08
CA ALA A 105 2.89 10.52 10.12
C ALA A 105 1.86 11.64 10.32
N GLN A 106 2.28 12.92 10.30
CA GLN A 106 1.36 14.05 10.37
C GLN A 106 0.36 14.07 9.21
N MET A 107 0.82 13.78 7.99
CA MET A 107 -0.06 13.68 6.81
C MET A 107 -1.06 12.54 6.95
N LEU A 108 -0.58 11.35 7.33
CA LEU A 108 -1.39 10.16 7.50
C LEU A 108 -2.46 10.35 8.59
N ARG A 109 -2.12 10.93 9.74
CA ARG A 109 -3.10 11.24 10.81
C ARG A 109 -4.19 12.20 10.35
N LYS A 110 -3.85 13.23 9.55
CA LYS A 110 -4.82 14.18 9.00
C LYS A 110 -5.76 13.56 7.98
N SER A 111 -5.31 12.52 7.25
CA SER A 111 -6.11 11.85 6.23
C SER A 111 -7.33 11.10 6.77
N LYS A 112 -7.30 10.71 8.06
CA LYS A 112 -8.30 9.82 8.70
C LYS A 112 -8.48 8.45 8.01
N LYS A 113 -7.57 8.07 7.09
CA LYS A 113 -7.50 6.70 6.58
C LYS A 113 -7.02 5.77 7.69
N PRO A 114 -7.47 4.51 7.72
CA PRO A 114 -6.84 3.47 8.54
C PRO A 114 -5.34 3.35 8.25
N VAL A 115 -4.53 3.34 9.30
CA VAL A 115 -3.07 3.21 9.20
C VAL A 115 -2.59 2.14 10.17
N VAL A 116 -1.85 1.16 9.65
CA VAL A 116 -1.12 0.17 10.44
C VAL A 116 0.34 0.63 10.49
N LEU A 117 0.80 1.05 11.67
CA LEU A 117 2.20 1.41 11.89
C LEU A 117 3.01 0.13 12.07
N VAL A 118 4.04 -0.05 11.23
CA VAL A 118 4.84 -1.28 11.19
C VAL A 118 6.32 -0.96 11.34
N VAL A 119 6.93 -1.48 12.41
CA VAL A 119 8.36 -1.35 12.70
C VAL A 119 9.07 -2.57 12.11
N ASN A 120 9.78 -2.36 11.01
CA ASN A 120 10.47 -3.42 10.28
C ASN A 120 11.89 -3.64 10.82
N LYS A 121 12.51 -4.73 10.37
CA LYS A 121 13.89 -5.15 10.71
C LYS A 121 14.07 -5.57 12.17
N ILE A 122 12.99 -5.99 12.84
CA ILE A 122 13.04 -6.63 14.16
C ILE A 122 13.39 -8.11 13.97
N ASP A 123 14.69 -8.38 13.80
CA ASP A 123 15.22 -9.70 13.44
C ASP A 123 15.42 -10.63 14.65
N LYS A 124 15.41 -10.09 15.86
CA LYS A 124 15.66 -10.82 17.12
C LYS A 124 14.73 -10.30 18.20
N LEU A 125 14.39 -11.16 19.16
CA LEU A 125 13.54 -10.81 20.31
C LEU A 125 14.06 -9.58 21.08
N LYS A 126 15.38 -9.48 21.24
CA LYS A 126 16.02 -8.35 21.93
C LYS A 126 15.83 -7.00 21.23
N ASP A 127 15.49 -7.01 19.94
CA ASP A 127 15.31 -5.80 19.13
C ASP A 127 13.86 -5.26 19.26
N GLU A 128 12.92 -6.01 19.87
CA GLU A 128 11.51 -5.60 20.01
C GLU A 128 11.33 -4.26 20.74
N ASN A 129 12.21 -3.96 21.70
CA ASN A 129 12.19 -2.70 22.44
C ASN A 129 12.42 -1.47 21.53
N ASN A 130 12.98 -1.65 20.34
CA ASN A 130 13.16 -0.57 19.39
C ASN A 130 11.82 -0.04 18.86
N ALA A 131 10.72 -0.78 19.01
CA ALA A 131 9.40 -0.30 18.64
C ALA A 131 8.91 0.86 19.52
N TYR A 132 9.41 1.00 20.75
CA TYR A 132 8.86 1.94 21.73
C TYR A 132 8.96 3.40 21.31
N GLU A 133 10.04 3.79 20.62
CA GLU A 133 10.19 5.19 20.18
C GLU A 133 9.14 5.59 19.14
N PHE A 134 8.59 4.63 18.39
CA PHE A 134 7.63 4.89 17.32
C PHE A 134 6.23 5.20 17.84
N TYR A 135 5.95 5.00 19.14
CA TYR A 135 4.76 5.56 19.78
C TYR A 135 4.71 7.10 19.67
N ASN A 136 5.86 7.77 19.56
CA ASN A 136 5.92 9.22 19.36
C ASN A 136 5.27 9.68 18.05
N LEU A 137 5.09 8.77 17.08
CA LEU A 137 4.36 9.07 15.84
C LEU A 137 2.85 9.22 16.05
N GLY A 138 2.30 8.79 17.20
CA GLY A 138 0.87 8.91 17.49
C GLY A 138 -0.03 8.16 16.50
N ILE A 139 0.46 7.05 15.92
CA ILE A 139 -0.28 6.18 15.01
C ILE A 139 -0.45 4.82 15.69
N GLY A 140 -1.44 4.72 16.58
CA GLY A 140 -1.83 3.47 17.22
C GLY A 140 -0.69 2.71 17.91
N ASP A 141 -0.87 1.40 18.05
CA ASP A 141 0.15 0.48 18.55
C ASP A 141 1.03 -0.01 17.38
N PRO A 142 2.36 0.15 17.44
CA PRO A 142 3.25 -0.35 16.40
C PRO A 142 3.27 -1.89 16.36
N VAL A 143 3.20 -2.47 15.17
CA VAL A 143 3.43 -3.91 14.94
C VAL A 143 4.88 -4.12 14.53
N THR A 144 5.57 -5.05 15.17
CA THR A 144 6.96 -5.39 14.86
C THR A 144 7.04 -6.52 13.84
N ILE A 145 7.89 -6.38 12.82
CA ILE A 145 8.13 -7.43 11.83
C ILE A 145 9.61 -7.56 11.45
N SER A 146 9.95 -8.70 10.88
CA SER A 146 11.11 -8.84 10.00
C SER A 146 10.65 -9.29 8.62
N SER A 147 10.64 -8.36 7.67
CA SER A 147 10.29 -8.66 6.27
C SER A 147 11.25 -9.67 5.63
N SER A 148 12.54 -9.61 5.97
CA SER A 148 13.56 -10.49 5.39
C SER A 148 13.40 -11.94 5.90
N GLN A 149 13.13 -12.11 7.20
CA GLN A 149 12.94 -13.40 7.86
C GLN A 149 11.50 -13.91 7.86
N ALA A 150 10.54 -13.07 7.42
CA ALA A 150 9.10 -13.34 7.45
C ALA A 150 8.53 -13.59 8.86
N LEU A 151 9.01 -12.82 9.85
CA LEU A 151 8.50 -12.81 11.22
C LEU A 151 7.47 -11.69 11.41
N GLY A 152 6.43 -11.93 12.20
CA GLY A 152 5.38 -10.94 12.54
C GLY A 152 4.45 -10.56 11.39
N LEU A 153 4.63 -11.14 10.20
CA LEU A 153 3.81 -10.79 9.02
C LEU A 153 2.34 -11.15 9.21
N GLY A 154 2.03 -12.25 9.91
CA GLY A 154 0.65 -12.65 10.21
C GLY A 154 -0.04 -11.62 11.09
N ASP A 155 0.57 -11.28 12.22
CA ASP A 155 0.03 -10.28 13.15
C ASP A 155 -0.19 -8.90 12.48
N MET A 156 0.75 -8.51 11.60
CA MET A 156 0.59 -7.30 10.78
C MET A 156 -0.60 -7.41 9.81
N LEU A 157 -0.76 -8.54 9.12
CA LEU A 157 -1.87 -8.76 8.20
C LEU A 157 -3.22 -8.84 8.92
N ASP A 158 -3.26 -9.42 10.12
CA ASP A 158 -4.45 -9.42 10.99
C ASP A 158 -4.91 -7.99 11.26
N ARG A 159 -3.99 -7.10 11.67
CA ARG A 159 -4.30 -5.66 11.85
C ARG A 159 -4.74 -4.94 10.58
N VAL A 160 -4.27 -5.38 9.41
CA VAL A 160 -4.68 -4.79 8.13
C VAL A 160 -6.12 -5.19 7.80
N VAL A 161 -6.45 -6.47 7.92
CA VAL A 161 -7.78 -6.98 7.55
C VAL A 161 -8.86 -6.60 8.57
N GLU A 162 -8.51 -6.28 9.82
CA GLU A 162 -9.43 -5.68 10.81
C GLU A 162 -10.13 -4.40 10.30
N TYR A 163 -9.52 -3.70 9.34
CA TYR A 163 -10.09 -2.50 8.73
C TYR A 163 -10.88 -2.77 7.45
N PHE A 164 -10.84 -4.00 6.94
CA PHE A 164 -11.79 -4.40 5.92
C PHE A 164 -13.12 -4.55 6.63
N LYS A 165 -14.09 -3.73 6.24
CA LYS A 165 -15.46 -3.98 6.68
C LYS A 165 -15.83 -5.37 6.19
N ASP A 166 -16.64 -6.09 6.98
CA ASP A 166 -17.41 -7.21 6.47
C ASP A 166 -18.36 -6.65 5.42
N ASP A 167 -17.86 -6.40 4.22
CA ASP A 167 -18.70 -6.34 3.05
C ASP A 167 -19.20 -7.78 2.89
N GLU A 168 -20.36 -8.07 3.49
CA GLU A 168 -21.20 -9.24 3.23
C GLU A 168 -21.65 -9.27 1.74
N SER A 169 -20.76 -8.99 0.79
CA SER A 169 -21.02 -9.05 -0.65
C SER A 169 -20.31 -10.21 -1.34
N ASP A 170 -19.54 -11.05 -0.64
CA ASP A 170 -18.98 -12.30 -1.19
C ASP A 170 -20.03 -13.43 -1.27
N GLY A 171 -21.26 -13.09 -1.67
CA GLY A 171 -22.39 -14.02 -1.76
C GLY A 171 -23.28 -13.88 -2.99
N GLU A 172 -23.08 -12.88 -3.84
CA GLU A 172 -23.72 -12.84 -5.16
C GLU A 172 -22.62 -12.62 -6.19
N ASP A 173 -22.48 -13.55 -7.13
CA ASP A 173 -21.78 -13.31 -8.39
C ASP A 173 -22.31 -11.98 -8.96
N ASP A 174 -21.57 -10.89 -8.78
CA ASP A 174 -21.89 -9.61 -9.39
C ASP A 174 -21.68 -9.82 -10.89
N GLU A 175 -22.74 -10.27 -11.60
CA GLU A 175 -22.78 -10.49 -13.06
C GLU A 175 -22.59 -9.18 -13.88
N ARG A 176 -22.00 -8.15 -13.27
CA ARG A 176 -21.69 -6.88 -13.89
C ARG A 176 -20.33 -6.96 -14.58
N ILE A 177 -20.30 -6.53 -15.84
CA ILE A 177 -19.05 -6.38 -16.59
C ILE A 177 -18.33 -5.12 -16.08
N ASN A 178 -17.21 -5.30 -15.39
CA ASN A 178 -16.32 -4.21 -15.02
C ASN A 178 -15.46 -3.80 -16.22
N ILE A 179 -15.59 -2.55 -16.69
CA ILE A 179 -14.84 -2.01 -17.83
C ILE A 179 -13.96 -0.86 -17.37
N ALA A 180 -12.65 -0.92 -17.66
CA ALA A 180 -11.69 0.16 -17.43
C ALA A 180 -11.20 0.77 -18.76
N PHE A 181 -11.16 2.10 -18.86
CA PHE A 181 -10.65 2.83 -20.02
C PHE A 181 -9.25 3.38 -19.74
N ILE A 182 -8.22 2.77 -20.34
CA ILE A 182 -6.81 3.15 -20.12
C ILE A 182 -6.22 3.73 -21.41
N GLY A 183 -5.37 4.76 -21.29
CA GLY A 183 -4.71 5.41 -22.41
C GLY A 183 -4.00 6.70 -22.00
N LYS A 184 -3.15 7.25 -22.87
CA LYS A 184 -2.39 8.50 -22.62
C LYS A 184 -3.33 9.70 -22.37
N PRO A 185 -2.87 10.78 -21.71
CA PRO A 185 -3.66 12.01 -21.57
C PRO A 185 -4.18 12.52 -22.93
N ASN A 186 -5.40 13.07 -22.95
CA ASN A 186 -6.03 13.71 -24.12
C ASN A 186 -6.29 12.82 -25.36
N VAL A 187 -6.18 11.49 -25.26
CA VAL A 187 -6.50 10.57 -26.38
C VAL A 187 -8.02 10.34 -26.61
N GLY A 188 -8.88 11.11 -25.95
CA GLY A 188 -10.34 11.03 -26.14
C GLY A 188 -11.06 9.98 -25.28
N LYS A 189 -10.45 9.49 -24.20
CA LYS A 189 -11.07 8.51 -23.27
C LYS A 189 -12.42 9.01 -22.74
N SER A 190 -12.47 10.25 -22.25
CA SER A 190 -13.70 10.85 -21.70
C SER A 190 -14.79 10.99 -22.78
N SER A 191 -14.41 11.32 -24.02
CA SER A 191 -15.35 11.40 -25.14
C SER A 191 -15.97 10.04 -25.49
N LEU A 192 -15.18 8.96 -25.41
CA LEU A 192 -15.65 7.60 -25.65
C LEU A 192 -16.61 7.13 -24.54
N ILE A 193 -16.26 7.41 -23.27
CA ILE A 193 -17.11 7.10 -22.12
C ILE A 193 -18.45 7.82 -22.22
N ASN A 194 -18.44 9.13 -22.48
CA ASN A 194 -19.67 9.92 -22.63
C ASN A 194 -20.56 9.38 -23.78
N LYS A 195 -19.95 8.96 -24.90
CA LYS A 195 -20.68 8.40 -26.03
C LYS A 195 -21.32 7.04 -25.72
N LEU A 196 -20.65 6.20 -24.91
CA LEU A 196 -21.17 4.91 -24.47
C LEU A 196 -22.27 5.03 -23.42
N LEU A 197 -22.18 6.03 -22.54
CA LEU A 197 -23.19 6.30 -21.51
C LEU A 197 -24.42 7.03 -22.05
N GLY A 198 -24.40 7.50 -23.29
CA GLY A 198 -25.54 8.17 -23.92
C GLY A 198 -25.85 9.57 -23.36
N GLU A 199 -24.99 10.11 -22.49
CA GLU A 199 -25.17 11.42 -21.88
C GLU A 199 -24.10 12.42 -22.34
N GLU A 200 -24.54 13.62 -22.70
CA GLU A 200 -23.65 14.74 -22.94
C GLU A 200 -23.12 15.28 -21.59
N ARG A 201 -21.97 14.73 -21.18
CA ARG A 201 -21.00 15.28 -20.20
C ARG A 201 -21.23 14.92 -18.73
N LEU A 202 -20.47 13.94 -18.24
CA LEU A 202 -20.27 13.71 -16.80
C LEU A 202 -18.87 14.11 -16.29
N ILE A 203 -17.85 14.24 -17.16
CA ILE A 203 -16.47 14.44 -16.70
C ILE A 203 -15.72 15.45 -17.59
N VAL A 204 -15.26 16.56 -16.98
CA VAL A 204 -14.28 17.53 -17.52
C VAL A 204 -12.89 17.16 -17.03
#